data_AF-A0A7C4HDP0-F1
#
_entry.id   AF-A0A7C4HDP0-F1
#
_cell.length_a   1.000
_cell.length_b   1.000
_cell.length_c   1.000
_cell.angle_alpha   90.00
_cell.angle_beta   90.00
_cell.angle_gamma   90.00
#
_symmetry.space_group_name_H-M   'P 1'
#
loop_
_entity.id
_entity.type
_entity.pdbx_description
1 polymer ?
#
loop_
_entity_poly.entity_id
_entity_poly.type
_entity_poly.pdbx_seq_one_letter_code
_entity_poly.pdbx_strand_id
1 'polypeptide(L)'
;MVVKYIMDNNGQMRVIEAMIACIILIFGIYVTSYFSNVFVIEGGGELREISDSIIRVIENQGLVKRVIQVIKNSSVLERERLKSELKSLVESLLPPETYYTLSISSGITSQSFISLTNIAEMNETSVEKISLQEVSTLSFPVTIVQYKESKLDVILIIDRSGSMNEKEPGDQRAKIYYAKEAAKAFVDYMNASRDRVGLVSFSDWATLDCELTSDFNLVKNKISNLVASGWTNMGDAVKKANDEFAAHNRTDAILVIVFLTDGLANRPCPHYPKHVYTTCPYAKSYVLNETQRAKSNGIVIYTIGLGANTQSFDEELLKEIQTNGYYYAPSGTKLKEIYEAIAKDLLSLTFSVDYDIITVTLTLVRPK
;
A
#
# COMPACT_ATOMS: atom_id res chain seq x y z
N MET A 1 -4.52 -18.85 2.28
CA MET A 1 -3.73 -19.37 1.15
C MET A 1 -2.85 -18.24 0.63
N VAL A 2 -1.55 -18.26 0.91
CA VAL A 2 -0.61 -17.20 0.50
C VAL A 2 -0.27 -17.44 -0.97
N VAL A 3 -0.88 -16.68 -1.86
CA VAL A 3 -0.54 -16.71 -3.27
C VAL A 3 0.50 -15.62 -3.52
N LYS A 4 1.76 -16.05 -3.67
CA LYS A 4 2.87 -15.18 -4.07
C LYS A 4 2.88 -15.15 -5.61
N TYR A 5 2.37 -14.09 -6.22
CA TYR A 5 2.56 -13.85 -7.66
C TYR A 5 3.53 -12.69 -7.86
N ILE A 6 4.63 -13.00 -8.55
CA ILE A 6 5.53 -12.05 -9.20
C ILE A 6 4.81 -11.65 -10.50
N MET A 7 4.53 -10.35 -10.73
CA MET A 7 4.03 -9.88 -12.02
C MET A 7 4.66 -8.57 -12.49
N ASP A 8 4.83 -8.54 -13.80
CA ASP A 8 5.42 -7.52 -14.66
C ASP A 8 4.35 -6.49 -15.14
N ASN A 9 4.84 -5.29 -15.45
CA ASN A 9 4.30 -4.06 -16.06
C ASN A 9 2.79 -3.69 -16.14
N ASN A 10 2.53 -2.48 -15.59
CA ASN A 10 1.57 -1.42 -15.98
C ASN A 10 0.08 -1.74 -16.18
N GLY A 11 -0.76 -1.13 -15.32
CA GLY A 11 -2.21 -0.94 -15.49
C GLY A 11 -3.07 -2.19 -15.34
N GLN A 12 -2.58 -3.36 -15.77
CA GLN A 12 -3.27 -4.64 -15.65
C GLN A 12 -3.31 -5.16 -14.21
N MET A 13 -2.31 -4.85 -13.37
CA MET A 13 -2.31 -5.31 -11.96
C MET A 13 -3.55 -4.86 -11.18
N ARG A 14 -4.03 -3.61 -11.35
CA ARG A 14 -5.23 -3.13 -10.64
C ARG A 14 -6.52 -3.76 -11.16
N VAL A 15 -6.58 -4.08 -12.46
CA VAL A 15 -7.71 -4.82 -13.05
C VAL A 15 -7.69 -6.25 -12.56
N ILE A 16 -6.51 -6.88 -12.48
CA ILE A 16 -6.34 -8.24 -11.96
C ILE A 16 -6.67 -8.28 -10.46
N GLU A 17 -6.23 -7.32 -9.66
CA GLU A 17 -6.60 -7.22 -8.23
C GLU A 17 -8.11 -7.02 -8.06
N ALA A 18 -8.73 -6.13 -8.84
CA ALA A 18 -10.18 -5.94 -8.81
C ALA A 18 -10.94 -7.19 -9.30
N MET A 19 -10.42 -7.89 -10.31
CA MET A 19 -10.98 -9.15 -10.81
C MET A 19 -10.82 -10.27 -9.80
N ILE A 20 -9.67 -10.38 -9.13
CA ILE A 20 -9.43 -11.34 -8.05
C ILE A 20 -10.36 -11.04 -6.88
N ALA A 21 -10.50 -9.78 -6.48
CA ALA A 21 -11.44 -9.37 -5.44
C ALA A 21 -12.88 -9.74 -5.82
N CYS A 22 -13.33 -9.44 -7.04
CA CYS A 22 -14.65 -9.84 -7.54
C CYS A 22 -14.81 -11.37 -7.61
N ILE A 23 -13.80 -12.11 -8.05
CA ILE A 23 -13.82 -13.58 -8.09
C ILE A 23 -13.89 -14.15 -6.67
N ILE A 24 -13.13 -13.63 -5.72
CA ILE A 24 -13.20 -14.02 -4.30
C ILE A 24 -14.57 -13.69 -3.72
N LEU A 25 -15.18 -12.56 -4.10
CA LEU A 25 -16.50 -12.16 -3.61
C LEU A 25 -17.60 -13.05 -4.20
N ILE A 26 -17.55 -13.34 -5.50
CA ILE A 26 -18.47 -14.25 -6.19
C ILE A 26 -18.30 -15.68 -5.70
N PHE A 27 -17.06 -16.16 -5.59
CA PHE A 27 -16.75 -17.50 -5.09
C PHE A 27 -17.08 -17.61 -3.60
N GLY A 28 -16.87 -16.55 -2.82
CA GLY A 28 -17.30 -16.44 -1.43
C GLY A 28 -18.81 -16.61 -1.33
N ILE A 29 -19.61 -15.79 -2.06
CA ILE A 29 -21.07 -15.92 -2.10
C ILE A 29 -21.49 -17.33 -2.55
N TYR A 30 -20.85 -17.88 -3.57
CA TYR A 30 -21.13 -19.22 -4.09
C TYR A 30 -20.85 -20.31 -3.05
N VAL A 31 -19.71 -20.22 -2.36
CA VAL A 31 -19.30 -21.13 -1.29
C VAL A 31 -20.22 -21.00 -0.08
N THR A 32 -20.66 -19.79 0.28
CA THR A 32 -21.67 -19.60 1.35
C THR A 32 -22.98 -20.26 0.97
N SER A 33 -23.50 -20.02 -0.24
CA SER A 33 -24.70 -20.69 -0.75
C SER A 33 -24.53 -22.20 -0.86
N TYR A 34 -23.33 -22.70 -1.15
CA TYR A 34 -23.03 -24.13 -1.18
C TYR A 34 -23.03 -24.74 0.23
N PHE A 35 -22.35 -24.11 1.20
CA PHE A 35 -22.31 -24.59 2.58
C PHE A 35 -23.66 -24.47 3.31
N SER A 36 -24.47 -23.45 3.02
CA SER A 36 -25.87 -23.38 3.48
C SER A 36 -26.71 -24.57 3.02
N ASN A 37 -26.34 -25.20 1.89
CA ASN A 37 -27.09 -26.32 1.30
C ASN A 37 -26.51 -27.72 1.64
N VAL A 38 -25.29 -27.82 2.16
CA VAL A 38 -24.59 -29.12 2.32
C VAL A 38 -24.70 -29.71 3.73
N PHE A 39 -24.95 -28.92 4.77
CA PHE A 39 -25.22 -29.46 6.11
C PHE A 39 -26.73 -29.71 6.32
N VAL A 40 -27.28 -30.67 5.59
CA VAL A 40 -28.59 -31.25 5.92
C VAL A 40 -28.35 -32.43 6.85
N ILE A 41 -28.46 -32.22 8.16
CA ILE A 41 -28.61 -33.31 9.13
C ILE A 41 -30.11 -33.46 9.38
N GLU A 42 -30.66 -34.64 9.09
CA GLU A 42 -32.05 -35.00 9.38
C GLU A 42 -32.30 -34.91 10.90
N GLY A 43 -33.22 -34.02 11.31
CA GLY A 43 -33.81 -34.06 12.67
C GLY A 43 -34.00 -32.74 13.43
N GLY A 44 -33.64 -31.56 12.89
CA GLY A 44 -33.55 -30.30 13.66
C GLY A 44 -34.50 -29.15 13.27
N GLY A 45 -35.76 -29.41 12.87
CA GLY A 45 -36.63 -28.34 12.33
C GLY A 45 -36.80 -27.11 13.24
N GLU A 46 -36.99 -27.31 14.55
CA GLU A 46 -37.24 -26.23 15.52
C GLU A 46 -35.98 -25.42 15.83
N LEU A 47 -34.86 -26.10 16.13
CA LEU A 47 -33.57 -25.44 16.43
C LEU A 47 -33.07 -24.64 15.21
N ARG A 48 -33.40 -25.08 14.00
CA ARG A 48 -33.11 -24.35 12.76
C ARG A 48 -33.86 -23.04 12.66
N GLU A 49 -35.17 -23.06 12.89
CA GLU A 49 -35.99 -21.86 12.88
C GLU A 49 -35.57 -20.85 13.95
N ILE A 50 -35.16 -21.34 15.12
CA ILE A 50 -34.59 -20.53 16.19
C ILE A 50 -33.26 -19.92 15.75
N SER A 51 -32.37 -20.73 15.19
CA SER A 51 -31.06 -20.29 14.72
C SER A 51 -31.19 -19.22 13.64
N ASP A 52 -32.02 -19.45 12.63
CA ASP A 52 -32.31 -18.47 11.57
C ASP A 52 -32.90 -17.18 12.14
N SER A 53 -33.75 -17.26 13.17
CA SER A 53 -34.30 -16.08 13.84
C SER A 53 -33.25 -15.28 14.60
N ILE A 54 -32.40 -15.94 15.39
CA ILE A 54 -31.30 -15.30 16.14
C ILE A 54 -30.35 -14.60 15.16
N ILE A 55 -29.99 -15.30 14.08
CA ILE A 55 -29.14 -14.77 13.02
C ILE A 55 -29.74 -13.51 12.38
N ARG A 56 -31.02 -13.54 11.99
CA ARG A 56 -31.70 -12.37 11.39
C ARG A 56 -31.75 -11.18 12.33
N VAL A 57 -31.90 -11.42 13.64
CA VAL A 57 -31.89 -10.33 14.63
C VAL A 57 -30.48 -9.72 14.76
N ILE A 58 -29.43 -10.55 14.77
CA ILE A 58 -28.03 -10.08 14.78
C ILE A 58 -27.73 -9.22 13.54
N GLU A 59 -28.22 -9.63 12.36
CA GLU A 59 -28.09 -8.86 11.12
C GLU A 59 -28.79 -7.49 11.17
N ASN A 60 -30.05 -7.47 11.62
CA ASN A 60 -30.91 -6.29 11.54
C ASN A 60 -30.51 -5.18 12.54
N GLN A 61 -29.95 -5.55 13.70
CA GLN A 61 -29.55 -4.59 14.74
C GLN A 61 -28.30 -3.74 14.39
N GLY A 62 -27.73 -3.89 13.18
CA GLY A 62 -26.49 -3.20 12.83
C GLY A 62 -25.28 -3.66 13.67
N LEU A 63 -25.42 -4.76 14.42
CA LEU A 63 -24.36 -5.34 15.25
C LEU A 63 -23.17 -5.79 14.41
N VAL A 64 -23.40 -6.26 13.18
CA VAL A 64 -22.33 -6.58 12.23
C VAL A 64 -21.42 -5.37 11.98
N LYS A 65 -21.97 -4.15 11.80
CA LYS A 65 -21.17 -2.93 11.64
C LYS A 65 -20.34 -2.62 12.89
N ARG A 66 -20.88 -2.89 14.07
CA ARG A 66 -20.19 -2.69 15.35
C ARG A 66 -19.11 -3.76 15.62
N VAL A 67 -19.36 -5.02 15.25
CA VAL A 67 -18.36 -6.09 15.23
C VAL A 67 -17.17 -5.69 14.35
N ILE A 68 -17.44 -5.17 13.14
CA ILE A 68 -16.40 -4.66 12.23
C ILE A 68 -15.61 -3.51 12.87
N GLN A 69 -16.30 -2.57 13.52
CA GLN A 69 -15.65 -1.44 14.20
C GLN A 69 -14.76 -1.91 15.37
N VAL A 70 -15.24 -2.91 16.12
CA VAL A 70 -14.50 -3.54 17.22
C VAL A 70 -13.24 -4.27 16.72
N ILE A 71 -13.36 -5.00 15.61
CA ILE A 71 -12.21 -5.67 14.97
C ILE A 71 -11.19 -4.64 14.48
N LYS A 72 -11.64 -3.49 13.96
CA LYS A 72 -10.78 -2.48 13.34
C LYS A 72 -9.91 -1.67 14.30
N ASN A 73 -10.45 -1.18 15.43
CA ASN A 73 -9.74 -0.14 16.20
C ASN A 73 -10.17 0.00 17.67
N SER A 74 -10.72 -1.04 18.29
CA SER A 74 -11.36 -0.86 19.60
C SER A 74 -10.50 -1.17 20.81
N SER A 75 -10.76 -0.42 21.87
CA SER A 75 -10.24 -0.68 23.21
C SER A 75 -10.81 -1.99 23.79
N VAL A 76 -10.12 -2.58 24.77
CA VAL A 76 -10.61 -3.77 25.50
C VAL A 76 -12.04 -3.54 26.04
N LEU A 77 -12.37 -2.31 26.43
CA LEU A 77 -13.68 -1.95 26.99
C LEU A 77 -14.83 -2.12 25.99
N GLU A 78 -14.61 -1.73 24.73
CA GLU A 78 -15.64 -1.83 23.68
C GLU A 78 -15.86 -3.27 23.25
N ARG A 79 -14.80 -4.09 23.26
CA ARG A 79 -14.90 -5.55 23.06
C ARG A 79 -15.78 -6.19 24.12
N GLU A 80 -15.57 -5.85 25.39
CA GLU A 80 -16.35 -6.41 26.50
C GLU A 80 -17.81 -5.92 26.53
N ARG A 81 -18.08 -4.67 26.13
CA ARG A 81 -19.46 -4.18 25.92
C ARG A 81 -20.17 -4.96 24.83
N LEU A 82 -19.53 -5.13 23.67
CA LEU A 82 -20.11 -5.88 22.56
C LEU A 82 -20.36 -7.35 22.93
N LYS A 83 -19.43 -7.99 23.66
CA LYS A 83 -19.63 -9.35 24.19
C LYS A 83 -20.86 -9.44 25.09
N SER A 84 -21.00 -8.52 26.05
CA SER A 84 -22.15 -8.49 26.96
C SER A 84 -23.48 -8.31 26.23
N GLU A 85 -23.52 -7.41 25.25
CA GLU A 85 -24.73 -7.20 24.43
C GLU A 85 -25.08 -8.42 23.57
N LEU A 86 -24.10 -9.04 22.92
CA LEU A 86 -24.31 -10.27 22.14
C LEU A 86 -24.77 -11.43 23.03
N LYS A 87 -24.18 -11.58 24.22
CA LYS A 87 -24.60 -12.56 25.21
C LYS A 87 -26.07 -12.37 25.58
N SER A 88 -26.44 -11.15 26.01
CA SER A 88 -27.81 -10.82 26.39
C SER A 88 -28.81 -11.02 25.25
N LEU A 89 -28.42 -10.69 24.01
CA LEU A 89 -29.29 -10.84 22.85
C LEU A 89 -29.56 -12.31 22.56
N VAL A 90 -28.50 -13.13 22.46
CA VAL A 90 -28.63 -14.56 22.19
C VAL A 90 -29.43 -15.22 23.30
N GLU A 91 -29.11 -14.97 24.57
CA GLU A 91 -29.81 -15.56 25.71
C GLU A 91 -31.28 -15.14 25.80
N SER A 92 -31.65 -13.93 25.37
CA SER A 92 -33.06 -13.50 25.33
C SER A 92 -33.91 -14.23 24.28
N LEU A 93 -33.26 -14.84 23.28
CA LEU A 93 -33.91 -15.52 22.16
C LEU A 93 -33.78 -17.06 22.27
N LEU A 94 -32.98 -17.55 23.21
CA LEU A 94 -32.81 -18.98 23.42
C LEU A 94 -34.00 -19.57 24.17
N PRO A 95 -34.54 -20.71 23.71
CA PRO A 95 -35.52 -21.46 24.49
C PRO A 95 -34.89 -22.01 25.78
N PRO A 96 -35.73 -22.39 26.76
CA PRO A 96 -35.29 -23.13 27.93
C PRO A 96 -34.49 -24.38 27.56
N GLU A 97 -33.54 -24.76 28.41
CA GLU A 97 -32.71 -25.97 28.26
C GLU A 97 -31.93 -26.03 26.93
N THR A 98 -31.70 -24.90 26.27
CA THR A 98 -30.90 -24.81 25.05
C THR A 98 -29.57 -24.13 25.36
N TYR A 99 -28.48 -24.78 24.95
CA TYR A 99 -27.12 -24.30 25.12
C TYR A 99 -26.55 -23.82 23.78
N TYR A 100 -25.59 -22.90 23.83
CA TYR A 100 -25.01 -22.31 22.63
C TYR A 100 -23.50 -22.12 22.70
N THR A 101 -22.90 -22.05 21.53
CA THR A 101 -21.61 -21.41 21.31
C THR A 101 -21.74 -20.43 20.16
N LEU A 102 -21.45 -19.16 20.40
CA LEU A 102 -21.35 -18.12 19.37
C LEU A 102 -19.88 -17.75 19.19
N SER A 103 -19.35 -17.96 17.99
CA SER A 103 -17.98 -17.60 17.61
C SER A 103 -17.97 -16.60 16.47
N ILE A 104 -17.18 -15.53 16.60
CA ILE A 104 -16.89 -14.57 15.54
C ILE A 104 -15.40 -14.64 15.27
N SER A 105 -15.04 -14.98 14.04
CA SER A 105 -13.65 -15.18 13.64
C SER A 105 -13.37 -14.66 12.23
N SER A 106 -12.09 -14.47 11.95
CA SER A 106 -11.59 -14.30 10.59
C SER A 106 -11.72 -15.62 9.84
N GLY A 107 -12.41 -15.60 8.71
CA GLY A 107 -12.53 -16.73 7.80
C GLY A 107 -11.23 -17.00 7.04
N ILE A 108 -10.33 -16.01 6.94
CA ILE A 108 -9.05 -16.16 6.26
C ILE A 108 -7.94 -16.65 7.21
N THR A 109 -7.85 -16.06 8.41
CA THR A 109 -6.77 -16.36 9.36
C THR A 109 -7.19 -17.29 10.50
N SER A 110 -8.49 -17.58 10.62
CA SER A 110 -9.07 -18.31 11.76
C SER A 110 -8.86 -17.63 13.12
N GLN A 111 -8.39 -16.38 13.15
CA GLN A 111 -8.29 -15.61 14.39
C GLN A 111 -9.68 -15.42 15.01
N SER A 112 -9.85 -15.86 16.26
CA SER A 112 -11.07 -15.61 17.03
C SER A 112 -11.08 -14.18 17.57
N PHE A 113 -12.18 -13.47 17.32
CA PHE A 113 -12.43 -12.13 17.84
C PHE A 113 -13.36 -12.15 19.06
N ILE A 114 -14.42 -12.97 19.00
CA ILE A 114 -15.40 -13.17 20.06
C ILE A 114 -15.71 -14.66 20.14
N SER A 115 -15.77 -15.19 21.36
CA SER A 115 -16.26 -16.53 21.67
C SER A 115 -17.13 -16.45 22.92
N LEU A 116 -18.39 -16.83 22.81
CA LEU A 116 -19.38 -16.84 23.89
C LEU A 116 -20.00 -18.23 23.97
N THR A 117 -20.17 -18.76 25.18
CA THR A 117 -20.82 -20.05 25.39
C THR A 117 -21.45 -20.12 26.77
N ASN A 118 -22.57 -20.83 26.88
CA ASN A 118 -23.17 -21.26 28.15
C ASN A 118 -23.09 -22.79 28.33
N ILE A 119 -22.38 -23.53 27.47
CA ILE A 119 -22.28 -25.00 27.55
C ILE A 119 -21.63 -25.45 28.87
N ALA A 120 -20.75 -24.63 29.46
CA ALA A 120 -20.16 -24.89 30.77
C ALA A 120 -21.18 -24.91 31.92
N GLU A 121 -22.39 -24.39 31.71
CA GLU A 121 -23.50 -24.40 32.68
C GLU A 121 -24.35 -25.67 32.55
N MET A 122 -23.98 -26.60 31.68
CA MET A 122 -24.66 -27.88 31.48
C MET A 122 -24.23 -28.89 32.54
N ASN A 123 -25.20 -29.49 33.25
CA ASN A 123 -24.92 -30.49 34.30
C ASN A 123 -24.18 -31.71 33.74
N GLU A 124 -23.16 -32.22 34.46
CA GLU A 124 -22.29 -33.33 34.02
C GLU A 124 -23.07 -34.61 33.64
N THR A 125 -24.22 -34.88 34.26
CA THR A 125 -25.09 -36.04 33.94
C THR A 125 -25.82 -35.93 32.60
N SER A 126 -25.86 -34.75 31.98
CA SER A 126 -26.56 -34.49 30.70
C SER A 126 -25.62 -34.61 29.48
N VAL A 127 -24.31 -34.72 29.71
CA VAL A 127 -23.28 -34.76 28.65
C VAL A 127 -23.28 -36.10 27.90
N GLU A 128 -23.70 -37.20 28.53
CA GLU A 128 -23.77 -38.53 27.92
C GLU A 128 -25.01 -38.76 27.01
N LYS A 129 -25.93 -37.78 26.90
CA LYS A 129 -27.15 -37.84 26.05
C LYS A 129 -27.34 -36.60 25.18
N ILE A 130 -26.26 -36.04 24.64
CA ILE A 130 -26.37 -34.98 23.62
C ILE A 130 -26.98 -35.61 22.36
N SER A 131 -28.19 -35.21 22.00
CA SER A 131 -28.99 -35.96 21.02
C SER A 131 -29.38 -35.20 19.77
N LEU A 132 -29.09 -33.91 19.70
CA LEU A 132 -29.14 -33.11 18.49
C LEU A 132 -28.16 -31.95 18.65
N GLN A 133 -27.19 -31.90 17.75
CA GLN A 133 -26.30 -30.77 17.59
C GLN A 133 -26.70 -30.08 16.29
N GLU A 134 -27.15 -28.84 16.39
CA GLU A 134 -27.37 -28.02 15.22
C GLU A 134 -26.29 -26.95 15.14
N VAL A 135 -25.63 -26.89 13.99
CA VAL A 135 -24.60 -25.90 13.72
C VAL A 135 -25.10 -25.04 12.56
N SER A 136 -25.34 -23.77 12.84
CA SER A 136 -25.63 -22.79 11.80
C SER A 136 -24.45 -21.85 11.65
N THR A 137 -23.93 -21.77 10.44
CA THR A 137 -22.80 -20.90 10.11
C THR A 137 -23.28 -19.80 9.17
N LEU A 138 -23.01 -18.57 9.55
CA LEU A 138 -23.28 -17.39 8.74
C LEU A 138 -21.96 -16.70 8.42
N SER A 139 -21.72 -16.42 7.15
CA SER A 139 -20.47 -15.79 6.71
C SER A 139 -20.76 -14.47 6.02
N PHE A 140 -20.07 -13.41 6.44
CA PHE A 140 -20.16 -12.09 5.84
C PHE A 140 -18.80 -11.67 5.27
N PRO A 141 -18.70 -11.29 3.98
CA PRO A 141 -17.49 -10.66 3.48
C PRO A 141 -17.34 -9.27 4.11
N VAL A 142 -16.16 -8.96 4.66
CA VAL A 142 -15.87 -7.67 5.31
C VAL A 142 -14.56 -7.09 4.79
N THR A 143 -14.64 -5.90 4.21
CA THR A 143 -13.41 -5.16 3.88
C THR A 143 -12.81 -4.52 5.14
N ILE A 144 -11.63 -5.00 5.54
CA ILE A 144 -10.84 -4.44 6.63
C ILE A 144 -9.73 -3.58 6.04
N VAL A 145 -10.04 -2.32 5.73
CA VAL A 145 -9.01 -1.36 5.33
C VAL A 145 -8.07 -1.11 6.53
N GLN A 146 -6.86 -1.66 6.47
CA GLN A 146 -5.81 -1.42 7.46
C GLN A 146 -4.92 -0.29 6.96
N TYR A 147 -5.18 0.92 7.42
CA TYR A 147 -4.30 2.07 7.15
C TYR A 147 -2.97 1.88 7.88
N LYS A 148 -2.00 1.22 7.23
CA LYS A 148 -0.62 1.22 7.70
C LYS A 148 -0.03 2.60 7.43
N GLU A 149 -0.23 3.56 8.34
CA GLU A 149 0.32 4.91 8.25
C GLU A 149 1.85 4.88 8.22
N SER A 150 2.42 4.56 7.06
CA SER A 150 3.84 4.61 6.81
C SER A 150 4.18 6.03 6.44
N LYS A 151 5.19 6.59 7.09
CA LYS A 151 5.65 7.94 6.77
C LYS A 151 6.45 7.89 5.47
N LEU A 152 6.62 9.02 4.80
CA LEU A 152 7.47 9.09 3.62
C LEU A 152 8.72 9.92 3.92
N ASP A 153 9.88 9.40 3.54
CA ASP A 153 11.11 10.18 3.41
C ASP A 153 11.49 10.18 1.93
N VAL A 154 11.28 11.31 1.25
CA VAL A 154 11.46 11.43 -0.19
C VAL A 154 12.67 12.30 -0.50
N ILE A 155 13.58 11.85 -1.34
CA ILE A 155 14.63 12.69 -1.93
C ILE A 155 14.29 12.92 -3.39
N LEU A 156 14.10 14.19 -3.74
CA LEU A 156 14.02 14.62 -5.13
C LEU A 156 15.43 14.72 -5.69
N ILE A 157 15.73 13.97 -6.75
CA ILE A 157 16.97 14.06 -7.51
C ILE A 157 16.66 14.79 -8.82
N ILE A 158 17.21 15.99 -8.99
CA ILE A 158 16.95 16.83 -10.16
C ILE A 158 18.23 17.08 -10.94
N ASP A 159 18.25 16.63 -12.19
CA ASP A 159 19.27 16.99 -13.16
C ASP A 159 19.26 18.50 -13.42
N ARG A 160 20.43 19.11 -13.30
CA ARG A 160 20.68 20.51 -13.66
C ARG A 160 21.88 20.63 -14.60
N SER A 161 22.09 19.64 -15.46
CA SER A 161 23.05 19.68 -16.56
C SER A 161 22.69 20.76 -17.58
N GLY A 162 23.63 21.09 -18.46
CA GLY A 162 23.47 22.18 -19.44
C GLY A 162 22.27 21.99 -20.38
N SER A 163 21.94 20.75 -20.75
CA SER A 163 20.78 20.42 -21.59
C SER A 163 19.45 20.86 -20.97
N MET A 164 19.36 20.90 -19.64
CA MET A 164 18.16 21.36 -18.94
C MET A 164 17.88 22.86 -19.16
N ASN A 165 18.83 23.64 -19.71
CA ASN A 165 18.61 25.03 -20.10
C ASN A 165 17.98 25.18 -21.49
N GLU A 166 17.81 24.07 -22.22
CA GLU A 166 17.17 24.03 -23.54
C GLU A 166 15.66 23.91 -23.42
N LYS A 167 14.95 24.16 -24.53
CA LYS A 167 13.50 23.99 -24.63
C LYS A 167 13.19 22.78 -25.49
N GLU A 168 12.19 22.00 -25.08
CA GLU A 168 11.61 20.99 -25.96
C GLU A 168 10.69 21.65 -27.02
N PRO A 169 10.50 21.03 -28.20
CA PRO A 169 9.54 21.50 -29.19
C PRO A 169 8.15 21.75 -28.59
N GLY A 170 7.65 22.99 -28.72
CA GLY A 170 6.35 23.42 -28.20
C GLY A 170 6.38 24.01 -26.79
N ASP A 171 7.47 23.85 -26.03
CA ASP A 171 7.61 24.43 -24.70
C ASP A 171 7.90 25.94 -24.76
N GLN A 172 7.30 26.69 -23.83
CA GLN A 172 7.47 28.14 -23.75
C GLN A 172 8.73 28.53 -22.96
N ARG A 173 9.17 27.67 -22.04
CA ARG A 173 10.30 27.87 -21.12
C ARG A 173 11.29 26.70 -21.23
N ALA A 174 12.47 26.85 -20.61
CA ALA A 174 13.47 25.78 -20.57
C ALA A 174 13.00 24.60 -19.70
N LYS A 175 13.53 23.40 -19.96
CA LYS A 175 13.24 22.18 -19.20
C LYS A 175 13.38 22.36 -17.68
N ILE A 176 14.45 23.04 -17.24
CA ILE A 176 14.71 23.31 -15.82
C ILE A 176 13.60 24.14 -15.16
N TYR A 177 12.92 25.03 -15.89
CA TYR A 177 11.79 25.78 -15.36
C TYR A 177 10.64 24.84 -15.00
N TYR A 178 10.26 23.96 -15.94
CA TYR A 178 9.17 23.01 -15.70
C TYR A 178 9.52 21.98 -14.63
N ALA A 179 10.77 21.51 -14.59
CA ALA A 179 11.27 20.62 -13.55
C ALA A 179 11.08 21.23 -12.16
N LYS A 180 11.43 22.51 -11.99
CA LYS A 180 11.24 23.23 -10.71
C LYS A 180 9.76 23.36 -10.34
N GLU A 181 8.91 23.76 -11.28
CA GLU A 181 7.48 23.92 -11.00
C GLU A 181 6.82 22.58 -10.62
N ALA A 182 7.15 21.51 -11.34
CA ALA A 182 6.62 20.17 -11.06
C ALA A 182 7.13 19.60 -9.73
N ALA A 183 8.42 19.75 -9.43
CA ALA A 183 9.00 19.33 -8.16
C ALA A 183 8.39 20.08 -6.96
N LYS A 184 8.15 21.40 -7.08
CA LYS A 184 7.44 22.17 -6.03
C LYS A 184 6.01 21.67 -5.85
N ALA A 185 5.29 21.41 -6.94
CA ALA A 185 3.95 20.85 -6.88
C ALA A 185 3.93 19.46 -6.22
N PHE A 186 4.95 18.62 -6.47
CA PHE A 186 5.12 17.34 -5.78
C PHE A 186 5.24 17.52 -4.27
N VAL A 187 6.07 18.46 -3.82
CA VAL A 187 6.22 18.77 -2.38
C VAL A 187 4.87 19.16 -1.76
N ASP A 188 4.02 19.89 -2.49
CA ASP A 188 2.70 20.30 -2.01
C ASP A 188 1.70 19.12 -1.87
N TYR A 189 1.95 17.96 -2.50
CA TYR A 189 1.15 16.74 -2.28
C TYR A 189 1.55 15.96 -1.03
N MET A 190 2.72 16.24 -0.45
CA MET A 190 3.23 15.54 0.73
C MET A 190 2.60 16.11 2.01
N ASN A 191 2.60 15.35 3.10
CA ASN A 191 2.06 15.81 4.37
C ASN A 191 3.17 16.25 5.33
N ALA A 192 3.37 17.56 5.51
CA ALA A 192 4.44 18.10 6.35
C ALA A 192 4.38 17.70 7.85
N SER A 193 3.24 17.24 8.36
CA SER A 193 3.16 16.75 9.75
C SER A 193 3.71 15.33 9.91
N ARG A 194 3.94 14.61 8.80
CA ARG A 194 4.32 13.19 8.78
C ARG A 194 5.55 12.90 7.93
N ASP A 195 5.61 13.49 6.75
CA ASP A 195 6.54 13.21 5.67
C ASP A 195 7.70 14.21 5.66
N ARG A 196 8.85 13.77 5.17
CA ARG A 196 10.03 14.62 4.95
C ARG A 196 10.44 14.59 3.50
N VAL A 197 10.92 15.74 3.01
CA VAL A 197 11.45 15.87 1.66
C VAL A 197 12.85 16.45 1.72
N GLY A 198 13.78 15.83 0.98
CA GLY A 198 15.12 16.32 0.72
C GLY A 198 15.31 16.65 -0.77
N LEU A 199 16.37 17.37 -1.08
CA LEU A 199 16.72 17.76 -2.45
C LEU A 199 18.18 17.47 -2.73
N VAL A 200 18.42 16.69 -3.78
CA VAL A 200 19.72 16.53 -4.42
C VAL A 200 19.62 17.06 -5.83
N SER A 201 20.56 17.91 -6.23
CA SER A 201 20.74 18.29 -7.63
C SER A 201 22.09 17.83 -8.15
N PHE A 202 22.20 17.64 -9.45
CA PHE A 202 23.48 17.20 -10.03
C PHE A 202 23.76 17.80 -11.40
N SER A 203 25.05 18.02 -11.65
CA SER A 203 25.57 18.22 -12.99
C SER A 203 26.94 17.55 -13.14
N ASP A 204 28.04 18.29 -13.02
CA ASP A 204 29.40 17.75 -13.00
C ASP A 204 29.64 16.85 -11.77
N TRP A 205 29.01 17.23 -10.67
CA TRP A 205 28.93 16.54 -9.38
C TRP A 205 27.53 16.73 -8.80
N ALA A 206 27.21 15.96 -7.77
CA ALA A 206 25.97 16.10 -7.02
C ALA A 206 26.13 16.96 -5.76
N THR A 207 25.08 17.71 -5.46
CA THR A 207 24.95 18.54 -4.25
C THR A 207 23.72 18.08 -3.47
N LEU A 208 23.86 17.87 -2.16
CA LEU A 208 22.72 17.79 -1.26
C LEU A 208 22.30 19.22 -0.92
N ASP A 209 21.33 19.74 -1.66
CA ASP A 209 20.88 21.13 -1.53
C ASP A 209 20.00 21.36 -0.29
N CYS A 210 19.32 20.30 0.15
CA CYS A 210 18.49 20.24 1.34
C CYS A 210 18.48 18.82 1.92
N GLU A 211 18.81 18.69 3.21
CA GLU A 211 18.59 17.47 4.00
C GLU A 211 17.09 17.17 4.14
N LEU A 212 16.76 15.94 4.55
CA LEU A 212 15.39 15.50 4.81
C LEU A 212 14.73 16.36 5.89
N THR A 213 13.71 17.13 5.50
CA THR A 213 13.00 18.05 6.40
C THR A 213 11.50 18.06 6.18
N SER A 214 10.74 18.45 7.20
CA SER A 214 9.32 18.79 7.09
C SER A 214 9.09 20.28 6.75
N ASP A 215 10.14 21.10 6.70
CA ASP A 215 10.05 22.48 6.20
C ASP A 215 10.00 22.50 4.67
N PHE A 216 8.80 22.32 4.14
CA PHE A 216 8.55 22.28 2.70
C PHE A 216 8.79 23.62 2.01
N ASN A 217 8.74 24.75 2.74
CA ASN A 217 9.06 26.04 2.16
C ASN A 217 10.56 26.16 1.91
N LEU A 218 11.40 25.65 2.83
CA LEU A 218 12.84 25.56 2.62
C LEU A 218 13.17 24.72 1.38
N VAL A 219 12.55 23.54 1.24
CA VAL A 219 12.76 22.66 0.07
C VAL A 219 12.36 23.37 -1.23
N LYS A 220 11.18 23.99 -1.28
CA LYS A 220 10.70 24.74 -2.47
C LYS A 220 11.60 25.93 -2.83
N ASN A 221 12.18 26.62 -1.83
CA ASN A 221 13.15 27.68 -2.06
C ASN A 221 14.45 27.14 -2.67
N LYS A 222 14.95 26.01 -2.17
CA LYS A 222 16.13 25.34 -2.75
C LYS A 222 15.90 24.88 -4.19
N ILE A 223 14.74 24.29 -4.48
CA ILE A 223 14.33 23.95 -5.87
C ILE A 223 14.36 25.19 -6.76
N SER A 224 13.79 26.30 -6.29
CA SER A 224 13.70 27.54 -7.07
C SER A 224 15.07 28.09 -7.50
N ASN A 225 16.11 27.82 -6.71
CA ASN A 225 17.48 28.30 -6.91
C ASN A 225 18.34 27.42 -7.83
N LEU A 226 17.84 26.27 -8.31
CA LEU A 226 18.63 25.39 -9.17
C LEU A 226 19.02 26.08 -10.50
N VAL A 227 20.25 25.91 -10.96
CA VAL A 227 20.71 26.51 -12.22
C VAL A 227 21.30 25.42 -13.12
N ALA A 228 20.78 25.36 -14.35
CA ALA A 228 21.19 24.40 -15.36
C ALA A 228 22.57 24.77 -15.94
N SER A 229 23.56 23.89 -15.78
CA SER A 229 24.92 24.03 -16.30
C SER A 229 25.72 22.74 -16.16
N GLY A 230 26.74 22.54 -16.99
CA GLY A 230 27.68 21.43 -16.84
C GLY A 230 27.19 20.10 -17.42
N TRP A 231 27.81 19.02 -16.94
CA TRP A 231 27.62 17.65 -17.40
C TRP A 231 26.53 16.90 -16.58
N THR A 232 26.46 15.58 -16.71
CA THR A 232 25.37 14.74 -16.17
C THR A 232 25.95 13.58 -15.35
N ASN A 233 26.13 13.80 -14.04
CA ASN A 233 26.68 12.84 -13.09
C ASN A 233 25.59 12.16 -12.24
N MET A 234 24.89 11.21 -12.87
CA MET A 234 23.77 10.50 -12.22
C MET A 234 24.22 9.66 -11.01
N GLY A 235 25.39 9.02 -11.09
CA GLY A 235 25.87 8.13 -10.03
C GLY A 235 26.15 8.88 -8.73
N ASP A 236 26.74 10.06 -8.82
CA ASP A 236 26.99 10.88 -7.62
C ASP A 236 25.68 11.37 -6.98
N ALA A 237 24.63 11.56 -7.79
CA ALA A 237 23.31 11.94 -7.30
C ALA A 237 22.65 10.82 -6.48
N VAL A 238 22.63 9.59 -7.00
CA VAL A 238 22.12 8.43 -6.26
C VAL A 238 22.97 8.18 -5.01
N LYS A 239 24.29 8.34 -5.11
CA LYS A 239 25.18 8.24 -3.94
C LYS A 239 24.80 9.23 -2.84
N LYS A 240 24.58 10.51 -3.17
CA LYS A 240 24.19 11.53 -2.19
C LYS A 240 22.86 11.21 -1.53
N ALA A 241 21.87 10.73 -2.29
CA ALA A 241 20.59 10.30 -1.73
C ALA A 241 20.75 9.11 -0.77
N ASN A 242 21.52 8.09 -1.19
CA ASN A 242 21.84 6.94 -0.34
C ASN A 242 22.52 7.34 0.96
N ASP A 243 23.50 8.25 0.90
CA ASP A 243 24.24 8.71 2.06
C ASP A 243 23.33 9.49 3.04
N GLU A 244 22.43 10.33 2.51
CA GLU A 244 21.43 11.05 3.31
C GLU A 244 20.45 10.09 4.00
N PHE A 245 19.94 9.08 3.28
CA PHE A 245 19.11 8.06 3.90
C PHE A 245 19.86 7.24 4.95
N ALA A 246 21.13 6.89 4.71
CA ALA A 246 21.91 6.15 5.68
C ALA A 246 22.15 6.95 6.97
N ALA A 247 22.29 8.28 6.88
CA ALA A 247 22.49 9.16 8.02
C ALA A 247 21.19 9.47 8.76
N HIS A 248 20.07 9.63 8.05
CA HIS A 248 18.86 10.27 8.58
C HIS A 248 17.55 9.50 8.37
N ASN A 249 17.57 8.24 7.91
CA ASN A 249 16.33 7.47 7.74
C ASN A 249 15.52 7.33 9.05
N ARG A 250 14.22 7.11 8.89
CA ARG A 250 13.35 6.66 9.97
C ARG A 250 12.91 5.23 9.72
N THR A 251 12.88 4.41 10.77
CA THR A 251 12.47 3.01 10.70
C THR A 251 10.99 2.81 10.35
N ASP A 252 10.16 3.86 10.54
CA ASP A 252 8.73 3.87 10.22
C ASP A 252 8.40 4.62 8.91
N ALA A 253 9.42 4.96 8.12
CA ALA A 253 9.25 5.63 6.85
C ALA A 253 9.62 4.75 5.65
N ILE A 254 8.87 4.88 4.56
CA ILE A 254 9.26 4.37 3.25
C ILE A 254 10.25 5.38 2.65
N LEU A 255 11.41 4.89 2.24
CA LEU A 255 12.47 5.69 1.64
C LEU A 255 12.26 5.74 0.13
N VAL A 256 12.18 6.95 -0.43
CA VAL A 256 11.81 7.15 -1.83
C VAL A 256 12.78 8.10 -2.53
N ILE A 257 13.23 7.72 -3.73
CA ILE A 257 13.90 8.61 -4.68
C ILE A 257 12.95 8.90 -5.84
N VAL A 258 12.80 10.18 -6.18
CA VAL A 258 12.20 10.60 -7.46
C VAL A 258 13.29 11.25 -8.30
N PHE A 259 13.72 10.54 -9.33
CA PHE A 259 14.87 10.89 -10.16
C PHE A 259 14.41 11.48 -11.50
N LEU A 260 14.78 12.73 -11.79
CA LEU A 260 14.51 13.38 -13.09
C LEU A 260 15.82 13.69 -13.83
N THR A 261 15.88 13.33 -15.11
CA THR A 261 16.97 13.72 -16.03
C THR A 261 16.49 13.85 -17.47
N ASP A 262 17.19 14.67 -18.25
CA ASP A 262 17.01 14.83 -19.69
C ASP A 262 18.19 14.34 -20.53
N GLY A 263 19.17 13.67 -19.89
CA GLY A 263 20.48 13.46 -20.47
C GLY A 263 21.06 12.05 -20.31
N LEU A 264 22.30 11.91 -20.81
CA LEU A 264 23.09 10.68 -20.76
C LEU A 264 24.09 10.73 -19.60
N ALA A 265 24.25 9.63 -18.87
CA ALA A 265 25.26 9.56 -17.80
C ALA A 265 26.67 9.68 -18.39
N ASN A 266 27.27 10.87 -18.29
CA ASN A 266 28.53 11.18 -18.95
C ASN A 266 29.62 11.62 -17.95
N ARG A 267 29.31 11.73 -16.66
CA ARG A 267 30.30 11.97 -15.60
C ARG A 267 30.09 11.06 -14.38
N PRO A 268 31.17 10.76 -13.63
CA PRO A 268 32.58 10.99 -13.99
C PRO A 268 33.01 10.13 -15.19
N CYS A 269 33.98 10.59 -15.97
CA CYS A 269 34.45 9.85 -17.14
C CYS A 269 35.97 9.90 -17.25
N PRO A 270 36.67 8.84 -16.81
CA PRO A 270 38.13 8.76 -16.88
C PRO A 270 38.66 8.50 -18.30
N HIS A 271 37.78 8.17 -19.26
CA HIS A 271 38.15 7.88 -20.65
C HIS A 271 38.57 9.13 -21.43
N TYR A 272 39.44 8.94 -22.44
CA TYR A 272 39.86 9.96 -23.39
C TYR A 272 39.72 9.45 -24.84
N PRO A 273 39.10 10.21 -25.77
CA PRO A 273 38.43 11.49 -25.54
C PRO A 273 37.20 11.34 -24.63
N LYS A 274 36.78 12.43 -24.00
CA LYS A 274 35.62 12.41 -23.10
C LYS A 274 34.34 12.13 -23.88
N HIS A 275 33.47 11.29 -23.31
CA HIS A 275 32.10 11.11 -23.78
C HIS A 275 31.30 12.37 -23.45
N VAL A 276 31.05 13.19 -24.47
CA VAL A 276 30.35 14.49 -24.36
C VAL A 276 28.88 14.34 -24.74
N TYR A 277 28.62 13.74 -25.90
CA TYR A 277 27.28 13.51 -26.46
C TYR A 277 26.82 12.06 -26.33
N THR A 278 27.54 11.25 -25.54
CA THR A 278 27.25 9.83 -25.34
C THR A 278 27.37 9.46 -23.87
N THR A 279 26.72 8.37 -23.47
CA THR A 279 26.91 7.76 -22.15
C THR A 279 28.36 7.31 -22.00
N CYS A 280 29.00 7.68 -20.88
CA CYS A 280 30.31 7.15 -20.53
C CYS A 280 30.14 5.79 -19.83
N PRO A 281 30.83 4.72 -20.26
CA PRO A 281 30.67 3.39 -19.65
C PRO A 281 30.90 3.38 -18.14
N TYR A 282 31.91 4.11 -17.66
CA TYR A 282 32.18 4.25 -16.23
C TYR A 282 31.05 4.95 -15.47
N ALA A 283 30.50 6.03 -16.04
CA ALA A 283 29.38 6.75 -15.43
C ALA A 283 28.12 5.88 -15.35
N LYS A 284 27.83 5.08 -16.40
CA LYS A 284 26.74 4.09 -16.39
C LYS A 284 26.96 3.04 -15.30
N SER A 285 28.14 2.42 -15.22
CA SER A 285 28.42 1.45 -14.15
C SER A 285 28.34 2.07 -12.75
N TYR A 286 28.76 3.33 -12.60
CA TYR A 286 28.71 4.01 -11.31
C TYR A 286 27.27 4.22 -10.83
N VAL A 287 26.39 4.74 -11.67
CA VAL A 287 24.98 4.91 -11.28
C VAL A 287 24.29 3.57 -11.00
N LEU A 288 24.60 2.53 -11.76
CA LEU A 288 24.05 1.19 -11.52
C LEU A 288 24.55 0.58 -10.19
N ASN A 289 25.81 0.77 -9.81
CA ASN A 289 26.32 0.32 -8.52
C ASN A 289 25.65 1.04 -7.35
N GLU A 290 25.50 2.36 -7.44
CA GLU A 290 24.80 3.17 -6.43
C GLU A 290 23.31 2.83 -6.35
N THR A 291 22.71 2.51 -7.49
CA THR A 291 21.33 2.00 -7.58
C THR A 291 21.21 0.65 -6.88
N GLN A 292 22.14 -0.27 -7.09
CA GLN A 292 22.13 -1.57 -6.39
C GLN A 292 22.25 -1.40 -4.87
N ARG A 293 23.05 -0.43 -4.41
CA ARG A 293 23.09 -0.06 -2.99
C ARG A 293 21.72 0.43 -2.50
N ALA A 294 21.07 1.31 -3.27
CA ALA A 294 19.74 1.82 -2.93
C ALA A 294 18.70 0.69 -2.85
N LYS A 295 18.68 -0.20 -3.85
CA LYS A 295 17.80 -1.38 -3.93
C LYS A 295 18.00 -2.32 -2.74
N SER A 296 19.25 -2.59 -2.38
CA SER A 296 19.59 -3.45 -1.23
C SER A 296 19.12 -2.87 0.10
N ASN A 297 18.98 -1.54 0.19
CA ASN A 297 18.45 -0.83 1.35
C ASN A 297 16.93 -0.63 1.33
N GLY A 298 16.22 -1.25 0.36
CA GLY A 298 14.77 -1.13 0.25
C GLY A 298 14.27 0.24 -0.18
N ILE A 299 15.12 1.05 -0.82
CA ILE A 299 14.73 2.37 -1.33
C ILE A 299 13.89 2.19 -2.59
N VAL A 300 12.72 2.83 -2.59
CA VAL A 300 11.80 2.91 -3.73
C VAL A 300 12.32 3.98 -4.70
N ILE A 301 12.49 3.67 -5.97
CA ILE A 301 13.03 4.59 -6.97
C ILE A 301 12.03 4.73 -8.12
N TYR A 302 11.61 5.97 -8.36
CA TYR A 302 10.93 6.39 -9.57
C TYR A 302 11.90 7.18 -10.46
N THR A 303 11.85 6.94 -11.76
CA THR A 303 12.67 7.68 -12.74
C THR A 303 11.79 8.38 -13.76
N ILE A 304 12.18 9.59 -14.14
CA ILE A 304 11.53 10.42 -15.14
C ILE A 304 12.56 10.79 -16.21
N GLY A 305 12.34 10.35 -17.44
CA GLY A 305 13.12 10.74 -18.62
C GLY A 305 12.43 11.88 -19.35
N LEU A 306 13.11 13.03 -19.47
CA LEU A 306 12.59 14.24 -20.12
C LEU A 306 13.24 14.46 -21.49
N GLY A 307 12.43 14.59 -22.54
CA GLY A 307 12.90 14.93 -23.87
C GLY A 307 11.87 14.55 -24.93
N ALA A 308 11.79 15.30 -26.03
CA ALA A 308 10.82 15.04 -27.09
C ALA A 308 11.04 13.71 -27.83
N ASN A 309 12.23 13.13 -27.70
CA ASN A 309 12.53 11.77 -28.11
C ASN A 309 13.48 11.12 -27.10
N THR A 310 13.53 9.79 -27.11
CA THR A 310 14.34 9.00 -26.18
C THR A 310 15.81 8.89 -26.60
N GLN A 311 16.27 9.69 -27.57
CA GLN A 311 17.68 9.76 -27.96
C GLN A 311 18.45 10.82 -27.17
N SER A 312 17.75 11.78 -26.55
CA SER A 312 18.38 12.80 -25.72
C SER A 312 18.83 12.28 -24.35
N PHE A 313 18.27 11.17 -23.88
CA PHE A 313 18.60 10.50 -22.63
C PHE A 313 18.65 8.98 -22.80
N ASP A 314 19.16 8.27 -21.80
CA ASP A 314 19.30 6.81 -21.83
C ASP A 314 18.07 6.16 -21.17
N GLU A 315 17.02 5.95 -21.95
CA GLU A 315 15.76 5.37 -21.44
C GLU A 315 15.96 4.01 -20.76
N GLU A 316 16.78 3.15 -21.37
CA GLU A 316 17.02 1.81 -20.84
C GLU A 316 17.77 1.88 -19.51
N LEU A 317 18.75 2.79 -19.38
CA LEU A 317 19.40 3.04 -18.09
C LEU A 317 18.40 3.52 -17.03
N LEU A 318 17.44 4.38 -17.36
CA LEU A 318 16.41 4.81 -16.39
C LEU A 318 15.51 3.64 -15.95
N LYS A 319 15.13 2.75 -16.89
CA LYS A 319 14.41 1.52 -16.57
C LYS A 319 15.22 0.56 -15.69
N GLU A 320 16.54 0.51 -15.86
CA GLU A 320 17.45 -0.25 -14.99
C GLU A 320 17.58 0.38 -13.59
N ILE A 321 17.51 1.72 -13.49
CA ILE A 321 17.63 2.46 -12.22
C ILE A 321 16.40 2.29 -11.33
N GLN A 322 15.20 2.42 -11.89
CA GLN A 322 13.95 2.40 -11.12
C GLN A 322 13.70 1.06 -10.40
N THR A 323 12.84 1.11 -9.39
CA THR A 323 12.26 -0.08 -8.72
C THR A 323 10.74 -0.13 -8.79
N ASN A 324 10.08 1.03 -8.96
CA ASN A 324 8.63 1.13 -8.85
C ASN A 324 7.97 1.81 -10.05
N GLY A 325 8.73 2.49 -10.90
CA GLY A 325 8.18 3.08 -12.11
C GLY A 325 9.16 3.94 -12.90
N TYR A 326 9.09 3.81 -14.22
CA TYR A 326 9.66 4.74 -15.18
C TYR A 326 8.55 5.56 -15.85
N TYR A 327 8.76 6.87 -15.96
CA TYR A 327 7.86 7.79 -16.63
C TYR A 327 8.59 8.54 -17.74
N TYR A 328 8.00 8.55 -18.93
CA TYR A 328 8.47 9.32 -20.06
C TYR A 328 7.75 10.68 -20.13
N ALA A 329 8.52 11.76 -20.17
CA ALA A 329 8.04 13.13 -20.32
C ALA A 329 8.47 13.68 -21.70
N PRO A 330 7.59 13.66 -22.72
CA PRO A 330 7.93 14.19 -24.05
C PRO A 330 8.10 15.72 -24.09
N SER A 331 7.73 16.42 -23.02
CA SER A 331 7.84 17.87 -22.87
C SER A 331 7.88 18.26 -21.40
N GLY A 332 8.39 19.45 -21.10
CA GLY A 332 8.38 20.00 -19.74
C GLY A 332 6.96 20.17 -19.20
N THR A 333 5.99 20.48 -20.07
CA THR A 333 4.57 20.60 -19.71
C THR A 333 3.95 19.31 -19.14
N LYS A 334 4.54 18.13 -19.41
CA LYS A 334 4.08 16.84 -18.85
C LYS A 334 4.59 16.53 -17.46
N LEU A 335 5.64 17.21 -16.98
CA LEU A 335 6.26 16.90 -15.70
C LEU A 335 5.27 17.02 -14.53
N LYS A 336 4.41 18.04 -14.52
CA LYS A 336 3.46 18.23 -13.41
C LYS A 336 2.50 17.03 -13.26
N GLU A 337 1.97 16.52 -14.37
CA GLU A 337 1.09 15.35 -14.40
C GLU A 337 1.81 14.08 -13.91
N ILE A 338 3.07 13.90 -14.31
CA ILE A 338 3.89 12.76 -13.89
C ILE A 338 4.19 12.81 -12.40
N TYR A 339 4.63 13.96 -11.87
CA TYR A 339 4.89 14.12 -10.45
C TYR A 339 3.61 13.93 -9.61
N GLU A 340 2.46 14.40 -10.09
CA GLU A 340 1.16 14.12 -9.46
C GLU A 340 0.84 12.61 -9.44
N ALA A 341 1.10 11.90 -10.54
CA ALA A 341 0.90 10.46 -10.60
C ALA A 341 1.79 9.71 -9.61
N ILE A 342 3.07 10.08 -9.51
CA ILE A 342 4.01 9.51 -8.53
C ILE A 342 3.53 9.81 -7.10
N ALA A 343 3.11 11.04 -6.80
CA ALA A 343 2.61 11.40 -5.48
C ALA A 343 1.38 10.55 -5.08
N LYS A 344 0.43 10.34 -6.01
CA LYS A 344 -0.72 9.47 -5.78
C LYS A 344 -0.33 8.02 -5.55
N ASP A 345 0.65 7.52 -6.28
CA ASP A 345 1.16 6.16 -6.11
C ASP A 345 1.82 5.99 -4.73
N LEU A 346 2.66 6.94 -4.32
CA LEU A 346 3.26 6.98 -2.99
C LEU A 346 2.22 7.01 -1.88
N LEU A 347 1.16 7.81 -2.02
CA LEU A 347 0.06 7.81 -1.06
C LEU A 347 -0.56 6.41 -0.95
N SER A 348 -0.72 5.68 -2.06
CA SER A 348 -1.22 4.30 -2.00
C SER A 348 -0.25 3.33 -1.31
N LEU A 349 1.06 3.54 -1.40
CA LEU A 349 2.05 2.76 -0.62
C LEU A 349 1.93 2.99 0.89
N THR A 350 1.39 4.14 1.31
CA THR A 350 1.11 4.43 2.72
C THR A 350 -0.21 3.84 3.22
N PHE A 351 -0.91 3.04 2.41
CA PHE A 351 -2.18 2.41 2.80
C PHE A 351 -2.28 0.97 2.27
N SER A 352 -2.33 -0.02 3.17
CA SER A 352 -2.71 -1.39 2.81
C SER A 352 -4.24 -1.55 2.89
N VAL A 353 -4.83 -2.30 1.95
CA VAL A 353 -6.23 -2.72 2.06
C VAL A 353 -6.21 -4.22 2.30
N ASP A 354 -6.46 -4.64 3.54
CA ASP A 354 -6.66 -6.05 3.83
C ASP A 354 -8.12 -6.44 3.57
N TYR A 355 -8.32 -7.59 2.95
CA TYR A 355 -9.64 -8.18 2.79
C TYR A 355 -9.76 -9.30 3.81
N ASP A 356 -10.90 -9.37 4.51
CA ASP A 356 -11.22 -10.51 5.36
C ASP A 356 -12.67 -10.96 5.14
N ILE A 357 -13.00 -12.17 5.55
CA ILE A 357 -14.37 -12.65 5.64
C ILE A 357 -14.63 -12.84 7.13
N ILE A 358 -15.61 -12.17 7.70
CA ILE A 358 -15.97 -12.42 9.10
C ILE A 358 -17.03 -13.52 9.13
N THR A 359 -16.70 -14.61 9.80
CA THR A 359 -17.59 -15.75 10.00
C THR A 359 -18.21 -15.66 11.39
N VAL A 360 -19.55 -15.70 11.45
CA VAL A 360 -20.34 -15.79 12.68
C VAL A 360 -20.93 -17.20 12.74
N THR A 361 -20.45 -18.00 13.68
CA THR A 361 -20.88 -19.39 13.85
C THR A 361 -21.69 -19.49 15.12
N LEU A 362 -22.96 -19.92 15.00
CA LEU A 362 -23.84 -20.24 16.13
C LEU A 362 -24.06 -21.75 16.16
N THR A 363 -23.60 -22.38 17.22
CA THR A 363 -23.90 -23.78 17.53
C THR A 363 -24.96 -23.82 18.60
N LEU A 364 -26.05 -24.53 18.37
CA LEU A 364 -27.10 -24.78 19.35
C LEU A 364 -27.09 -26.26 19.74
N VAL A 365 -27.19 -26.52 21.03
CA VAL A 365 -27.18 -27.87 21.61
C VAL A 365 -28.34 -27.98 22.59
N ARG A 366 -29.14 -29.03 22.46
CA ARG A 366 -30.21 -29.35 23.42
C ARG A 366 -30.00 -30.79 23.93
N PRO A 367 -29.82 -31.01 25.24
CA PRO A 367 -29.80 -32.36 25.81
C PRO A 367 -31.18 -33.00 25.69
N LYS A 368 -31.22 -34.34 25.65
CA LYS A 368 -32.46 -35.12 25.51
C LYS A 368 -33.12 -35.43 26.85
#